data_AF-A0A956H9T7-F1
#
_entry.id   AF-A0A956H9T7-F1
#
_cell.length_a   1.000
_cell.length_b   1.000
_cell.length_c   1.000
_cell.angle_alpha   90.00
_cell.angle_beta   90.00
_cell.angle_gamma   90.00
#
_symmetry.space_group_name_H-M   'P 1'
#
loop_
_entity.id
_entity.type
_entity.pdbx_description
1 polymer ?
#
loop_
_entity_poly.entity_id
_entity_poly.type
_entity_poly.pdbx_seq_one_letter_code
_entity_poly.pdbx_strand_id
1 'polypeptide(L)'
;MSKAAELIEGLTEDAEFDSDGGFSLDREKARQKMRQFQLSDPHRYVLLLVEVAAQLGATRIDFEIDSDDMIMRFDGRALSWEDLDELYTSLFVKHGTPGIVARRQLALAC
;
A
#
# COMPACT_ATOMS: atom_id res chain seq x y z
N MET A 1 -14.41 -24.48 -27.76
CA MET A 1 -13.88 -23.14 -27.41
C MET A 1 -14.93 -22.11 -27.83
N SER A 2 -15.07 -20.99 -27.12
CA SER A 2 -16.04 -19.94 -27.49
C SER A 2 -15.55 -19.19 -28.72
N LYS A 3 -16.46 -18.78 -29.63
CA LYS A 3 -16.12 -17.91 -30.78
C LYS A 3 -15.40 -16.63 -30.37
N ALA A 4 -15.67 -16.13 -29.17
CA ALA A 4 -14.98 -14.96 -28.63
C ALA A 4 -13.49 -15.25 -28.36
N ALA A 5 -13.15 -16.46 -27.93
CA ALA A 5 -11.76 -16.85 -27.67
C ALA A 5 -10.96 -16.97 -28.98
N GLU A 6 -11.53 -17.61 -30.00
CA GLU A 6 -10.90 -17.74 -31.32
C GLU A 6 -10.67 -16.38 -31.99
N LEU A 7 -11.61 -15.43 -31.84
CA LEU A 7 -11.46 -14.08 -32.36
C LEU A 7 -10.34 -13.30 -31.63
N ILE A 8 -10.26 -13.43 -30.31
CA ILE A 8 -9.22 -12.77 -29.52
C ILE A 8 -7.84 -13.35 -29.85
N GLU A 9 -7.74 -14.66 -30.05
CA GLU A 9 -6.50 -15.35 -30.42
C GLU A 9 -5.99 -14.87 -31.78
N GLY A 10 -6.84 -14.83 -32.81
CA GLY A 10 -6.46 -14.32 -34.14
C GLY A 10 -6.05 -12.84 -34.12
N LEU A 11 -6.74 -12.00 -33.34
CA LEU A 11 -6.35 -10.59 -33.18
C LEU A 11 -5.04 -10.42 -32.40
N THR A 12 -4.65 -11.38 -31.57
CA THR A 12 -3.38 -11.36 -30.83
C THR A 12 -2.22 -11.83 -31.70
N GLU A 13 -2.44 -12.79 -32.61
CA GLU A 13 -1.44 -13.23 -33.59
C GLU A 13 -1.05 -12.11 -34.57
N ASP A 14 -2.01 -11.27 -34.98
CA ASP A 14 -1.78 -10.13 -35.88
C ASP A 14 -1.29 -8.86 -35.14
N ALA A 15 -1.16 -8.89 -33.81
CA ALA A 15 -0.74 -7.75 -33.04
C ALA A 15 0.79 -7.59 -33.06
N GLU A 16 1.27 -6.42 -33.48
CA GLU A 16 2.68 -6.05 -33.36
C GLU A 16 2.90 -5.21 -32.10
N PHE A 17 3.94 -5.55 -31.33
CA PHE A 17 4.29 -4.81 -30.13
C PHE A 17 4.81 -3.42 -30.51
N ASP A 18 4.04 -2.38 -30.20
CA ASP A 18 4.40 -0.99 -30.47
C ASP A 18 5.43 -0.46 -29.46
N SER A 19 5.10 -0.48 -28.17
CA SER A 19 5.98 -0.02 -27.11
C SER A 19 5.50 -0.47 -25.73
N ASP A 20 6.43 -0.55 -24.78
CA ASP A 20 6.16 -0.61 -23.35
C ASP A 20 6.87 0.56 -22.66
N GLY A 21 6.28 1.06 -21.59
CA GLY A 21 6.74 2.26 -20.91
C GLY A 21 6.43 2.24 -19.42
N GLY A 22 7.32 2.85 -18.65
CA GLY A 22 7.11 3.07 -17.22
C GLY A 22 6.71 4.52 -16.94
N PHE A 23 5.81 4.73 -15.98
CA PHE A 23 5.64 6.05 -15.39
C PHE A 23 6.77 6.28 -14.38
N SER A 24 7.56 7.34 -14.58
CA SER A 24 8.43 7.84 -13.53
C SER A 24 7.61 8.67 -12.56
N LEU A 25 7.91 8.54 -11.27
CA LEU A 25 7.22 9.28 -10.22
C LEU A 25 8.22 10.02 -9.36
N ASP A 26 8.06 11.34 -9.31
CA ASP A 26 8.74 12.18 -8.33
C ASP A 26 8.19 11.83 -6.94
N ARG A 27 9.01 11.11 -6.15
CA ARG A 27 8.64 10.59 -4.84
C ARG A 27 8.28 11.71 -3.86
N GLU A 28 8.96 12.85 -3.94
CA GLU A 28 8.69 13.98 -3.05
C GLU A 28 7.33 14.61 -3.35
N LYS A 29 7.03 14.85 -4.63
CA LYS A 29 5.72 15.37 -5.04
C LYS A 29 4.59 14.38 -4.77
N ALA A 30 4.83 13.09 -4.96
CA ALA A 30 3.86 12.04 -4.63
C ALA A 30 3.54 12.07 -3.13
N ARG A 31 4.55 12.12 -2.25
CA ARG A 31 4.38 12.24 -0.80
C ARG A 31 3.59 13.49 -0.41
N GLN A 32 3.91 14.63 -1.02
CA GLN A 32 3.21 15.89 -0.74
C GLN A 32 1.72 15.81 -1.09
N LYS A 33 1.37 15.24 -2.25
CA LYS A 33 -0.02 15.06 -2.67
C LYS A 33 -0.75 14.03 -1.80
N MET A 34 -0.09 12.95 -1.42
CA MET A 34 -0.66 11.93 -0.55
C MET A 34 -1.05 12.49 0.81
N ARG A 35 -0.19 13.27 1.47
CA ARG A 35 -0.51 13.91 2.75
C ARG A 35 -1.77 14.80 2.72
N GLN A 36 -2.13 15.36 1.56
CA GLN A 36 -3.31 16.22 1.43
C GLN A 36 -4.59 15.47 1.05
N PHE A 37 -4.49 14.28 0.42
CA PHE A 37 -5.63 13.60 -0.19
C PHE A 37 -5.69 12.09 0.08
N GLN A 38 -4.91 11.59 1.04
CA GLN A 38 -4.75 10.15 1.33
C GLN A 38 -6.06 9.46 1.72
N LEU A 39 -6.90 10.14 2.50
CA LEU A 39 -8.14 9.58 3.02
C LEU A 39 -9.32 10.53 2.78
N SER A 40 -10.43 9.96 2.33
CA SER A 40 -11.70 10.69 2.20
C SER A 40 -12.23 11.18 3.56
N ASP A 41 -11.90 10.45 4.62
CA ASP A 41 -12.23 10.74 6.01
C ASP A 41 -10.95 10.58 6.84
N PRO A 42 -10.39 11.67 7.38
CA PRO A 42 -9.13 11.65 8.12
C PRO A 42 -9.14 10.68 9.30
N HIS A 43 -10.29 10.43 9.94
CA HIS A 43 -10.37 9.56 11.12
C HIS A 43 -10.15 8.07 10.79
N ARG A 44 -10.21 7.68 9.52
CA ARG A 44 -10.03 6.28 9.10
C ARG A 44 -8.59 5.79 9.17
N TYR A 45 -7.62 6.67 9.44
CA TYR A 45 -6.22 6.29 9.58
C TYR A 45 -6.00 5.23 10.66
N VAL A 46 -6.82 5.22 11.72
CA VAL A 46 -6.77 4.22 12.80
C VAL A 46 -6.97 2.80 12.26
N LEU A 47 -7.87 2.62 11.28
CA LEU A 47 -8.11 1.31 10.67
C LEU A 47 -6.89 0.82 9.90
N LEU A 48 -6.15 1.73 9.27
CA LEU A 48 -4.90 1.39 8.59
C LEU A 48 -3.86 0.91 9.59
N LEU A 49 -3.74 1.56 10.75
CA LEU A 49 -2.82 1.11 11.81
C LEU A 49 -3.19 -0.27 12.36
N VAL A 50 -4.48 -0.56 12.53
CA VAL A 50 -4.96 -1.90 12.90
C VAL A 50 -4.61 -2.93 11.83
N GLU A 51 -4.75 -2.59 10.55
CA GLU A 51 -4.37 -3.47 9.45
C GLU A 51 -2.85 -3.73 9.45
N VAL A 52 -2.02 -2.72 9.71
CA VAL A 52 -0.56 -2.87 9.88
C VAL A 52 -0.27 -3.92 10.95
N ALA A 53 -0.83 -3.77 12.14
CA ALA A 53 -0.61 -4.72 13.23
C ALA A 53 -1.08 -6.14 12.87
N ALA A 54 -2.25 -6.28 12.26
CA ALA A 54 -2.76 -7.57 11.81
C ALA A 54 -1.84 -8.24 10.77
N GLN A 55 -1.33 -7.48 9.79
CA GLN A 55 -0.38 -7.99 8.79
C GLN A 55 0.98 -8.36 9.38
N LEU A 56 1.36 -7.73 10.49
CA LEU A 56 2.56 -8.07 11.27
C LEU A 56 2.32 -9.21 12.26
N GLY A 57 1.13 -9.83 12.26
CA GLY A 57 0.80 -10.99 13.07
C GLY A 57 0.48 -10.66 14.54
N ALA A 58 0.05 -9.43 14.82
CA ALA A 58 -0.40 -9.06 16.16
C ALA A 58 -1.61 -9.90 16.59
N THR A 59 -1.59 -10.37 17.83
CA THR A 59 -2.74 -11.01 18.50
C THR A 59 -3.43 -10.06 19.46
N ARG A 60 -2.73 -8.99 19.86
CA ARG A 60 -3.22 -7.95 20.74
C ARG A 60 -2.82 -6.57 20.23
N ILE A 61 -3.76 -5.64 20.28
CA ILE A 61 -3.57 -4.22 19.95
C ILE A 61 -4.14 -3.41 21.10
N ASP A 62 -3.34 -2.51 21.65
CA ASP A 62 -3.72 -1.58 22.72
C ASP A 62 -3.63 -0.15 22.21
N PHE A 63 -4.69 0.63 22.44
CA PHE A 63 -4.72 2.07 22.17
C PHE A 63 -4.76 2.83 23.48
N GLU A 64 -3.86 3.80 23.61
CA GLU A 64 -3.86 4.82 24.64
C GLU A 64 -4.15 6.15 23.95
N ILE A 65 -5.20 6.84 24.38
CA ILE A 65 -5.67 8.08 23.78
C ILE A 65 -5.79 9.11 24.89
N ASP A 66 -5.14 10.24 24.73
CA ASP A 66 -5.33 11.42 25.58
C ASP A 66 -5.81 12.62 24.75
N SER A 67 -5.58 13.85 25.26
CA SER A 67 -6.10 15.08 24.65
C SER A 67 -5.46 15.43 23.31
N ASP A 68 -4.24 14.97 23.05
CA ASP A 68 -3.40 15.43 21.94
C ASP A 68 -2.65 14.28 21.26
N ASP A 69 -2.48 13.15 21.95
CA ASP A 69 -1.77 11.99 21.45
C ASP A 69 -2.66 10.75 21.37
N MET A 70 -2.38 9.95 20.34
CA MET A 70 -2.83 8.58 20.24
C MET A 70 -1.61 7.67 20.10
N ILE A 71 -1.43 6.79 21.07
CA ILE A 71 -0.36 5.80 21.09
C ILE A 71 -0.97 4.42 20.84
N MET A 72 -0.55 3.79 19.75
CA MET A 72 -0.89 2.40 19.45
C MET A 72 0.30 1.49 19.79
N ARG A 73 0.03 0.38 20.49
CA ARG A 73 0.99 -0.70 20.75
C ARG A 73 0.41 -2.03 20.28
N PHE A 74 1.26 -2.94 19.81
CA PHE A 74 0.86 -4.28 19.37
C PHE A 74 2.00 -5.29 19.60
N ASP A 75 1.66 -6.58 19.65
CA ASP A 75 2.57 -7.69 20.00
C ASP A 75 3.09 -8.50 18.78
N GLY A 76 2.88 -7.98 17.57
CA GLY A 76 3.35 -8.55 16.32
C GLY A 76 4.82 -8.28 16.02
N ARG A 77 5.26 -8.62 14.80
CA ARG A 77 6.62 -8.34 14.30
C ARG A 77 6.90 -6.83 14.35
N ALA A 78 8.03 -6.44 14.94
CA ALA A 78 8.51 -5.06 14.89
C ALA A 78 8.95 -4.63 13.48
N LEU A 79 8.76 -3.36 13.15
CA LEU A 79 9.28 -2.76 11.92
C LEU A 79 10.76 -2.45 12.10
N SER A 80 11.58 -2.89 11.15
CA SER A 80 13.01 -2.53 11.09
C SER A 80 13.19 -1.11 10.56
N TRP A 81 14.41 -0.59 10.68
CA TRP A 81 14.73 0.72 10.09
C TRP A 81 14.57 0.73 8.57
N GLU A 82 14.93 -0.38 7.91
CA GLU A 82 14.74 -0.58 6.47
C GLU A 82 13.25 -0.61 6.09
N ASP A 83 12.38 -1.20 6.92
CA ASP A 83 10.93 -1.15 6.71
C ASP A 83 10.42 0.31 6.65
N LEU A 84 11.03 1.21 7.44
CA LEU A 84 10.65 2.63 7.52
C LEU A 84 11.29 3.48 6.42
N ASP A 85 12.52 3.18 6.01
CA ASP A 85 13.19 3.89 4.91
C ASP A 85 12.48 3.66 3.58
N GLU A 86 11.98 2.43 3.35
CA GLU A 86 11.24 2.07 2.15
C GLU A 86 9.72 2.36 2.22
N LEU A 87 9.26 3.01 3.29
CA LEU A 87 7.84 3.13 3.62
C LEU A 87 7.00 3.67 2.45
N TYR A 88 7.41 4.79 1.85
CA TYR A 88 6.67 5.40 0.75
C TYR A 88 6.88 4.70 -0.59
N THR A 89 7.98 3.97 -0.75
CA THR A 89 8.23 3.16 -1.95
C THR A 89 7.21 2.03 -2.05
N SER A 90 6.76 1.50 -0.92
CA SER A 90 5.76 0.42 -0.85
C SER A 90 4.39 0.77 -1.48
N LEU A 91 4.05 2.06 -1.60
CA LEU A 91 2.82 2.53 -2.25
C LEU A 91 2.72 2.13 -3.74
N PHE A 92 3.86 1.94 -4.39
CA PHE A 92 3.93 1.71 -5.84
C PHE A 92 4.16 0.25 -6.21
N VAL A 93 4.22 -0.64 -5.23
CA VAL A 93 4.41 -2.07 -5.44
C VAL A 93 3.04 -2.74 -5.65
N LYS A 94 2.79 -3.26 -6.87
CA LYS A 94 1.48 -3.84 -7.27
C LYS A 94 1.09 -5.11 -6.49
N HIS A 95 2.06 -5.92 -6.07
CA HIS A 95 1.82 -7.16 -5.32
C HIS A 95 2.83 -7.27 -4.18
N GLY A 96 2.34 -7.58 -2.98
CA GLY A 96 3.15 -7.52 -1.78
C GLY A 96 2.93 -8.72 -0.86
N THR A 97 4.00 -9.19 -0.24
CA THR A 97 3.95 -10.01 0.98
C THR A 97 3.23 -9.23 2.09
N PRO A 98 2.78 -9.89 3.18
CA PRO A 98 2.18 -9.20 4.32
C PRO A 98 2.99 -8.00 4.83
N GLY A 99 4.33 -8.10 4.79
CA GLY A 99 5.22 -6.98 5.13
C GLY A 99 5.09 -5.77 4.21
N ILE A 100 4.99 -5.97 2.90
CA ILE A 100 4.80 -4.86 1.93
C ILE A 100 3.41 -4.23 2.12
N VAL A 101 2.38 -5.03 2.37
CA VAL A 101 1.03 -4.51 2.66
C VAL A 101 1.05 -3.69 3.95
N ALA A 102 1.67 -4.19 5.02
CA ALA A 102 1.82 -3.45 6.27
C ALA A 102 2.52 -2.10 6.06
N ARG A 103 3.66 -2.07 5.37
CA ARG A 103 4.36 -0.81 5.05
C ARG A 103 3.47 0.15 4.27
N ARG A 104 2.71 -0.35 3.30
CA ARG A 104 1.80 0.48 2.50
C ARG A 104 0.69 1.11 3.35
N GLN A 105 0.06 0.34 4.24
CA GLN A 105 -0.98 0.87 5.11
C GLN A 105 -0.42 1.88 6.12
N LEU A 106 0.78 1.63 6.64
CA LEU A 106 1.45 2.58 7.51
C LEU A 106 1.79 3.88 6.76
N ALA A 107 2.24 3.80 5.51
CA ALA A 107 2.51 4.96 4.66
C ALA A 107 1.26 5.81 4.38
N LEU A 108 0.06 5.20 4.42
CA LEU A 108 -1.21 5.89 4.24
C LEU A 108 -1.76 6.47 5.56
N ALA A 109 -1.28 5.99 6.71
CA ALA A 109 -1.67 6.45 8.04
C ALA A 109 -0.82 7.64 8.55
N CYS A 110 0.28 7.98 7.84
CA CYS A 110 1.24 9.05 8.17
C CYS A 110 1.25 10.14 7.09
#